data_AF-A0A841RER6-F1
#
_entry.id   AF-A0A841RER6-F1
#
_cell.length_a   1.000
_cell.length_b   1.000
_cell.length_c   1.000
_cell.angle_alpha   90.00
_cell.angle_beta   90.00
_cell.angle_gamma   90.00
#
_symmetry.space_group_name_H-M   'P 1'
#
loop_
_entity.id
_entity.type
_entity.pdbx_description
1 polymer ?
#
loop_
_entity_poly.entity_id
_entity_poly.type
_entity_poly.pdbx_seq_one_letter_code
_entity_poly.pdbx_strand_id
1 'polypeptide(L)' 'MYFRQLTIENKHFIKDAAELLRKAFPQSYSDSADEEIISCLQDEKVVIGAIENNKLIGFVGAIPQYN' A
#
# COMPACT_ATOMS: atom_id res chain seq x y z
N MET A 1 -5.00 -15.64 7.16
CA MET A 1 -5.05 -14.47 6.27
C MET A 1 -6.43 -13.82 6.29
N TYR A 2 -6.51 -12.49 6.24
CA TYR A 2 -7.75 -11.71 6.00
C TYR A 2 -7.47 -10.48 5.15
N PHE A 3 -8.52 -9.91 4.53
CA PHE A 3 -8.41 -8.67 3.76
C PHE A 3 -8.97 -7.49 4.54
N ARG A 4 -8.33 -6.32 4.41
CA ARG A 4 -8.74 -5.10 5.10
C ARG A 4 -8.48 -3.88 4.22
N GLN A 5 -9.38 -2.90 4.25
CA GLN A 5 -9.11 -1.58 3.68
C GLN A 5 -8.01 -0.88 4.48
N LEU A 6 -6.99 -0.41 3.76
CA LEU A 6 -5.89 0.36 4.34
C LEU A 6 -6.18 1.86 4.22
N THR A 7 -5.82 2.59 5.26
CA THR A 7 -5.88 4.05 5.36
C THR A 7 -4.59 4.56 6.00
N ILE A 8 -4.39 5.89 5.99
CA ILE A 8 -3.25 6.53 6.66
C ILE A 8 -3.15 6.21 8.16
N GLU A 9 -4.26 5.83 8.81
CA GLU A 9 -4.29 5.43 10.22
C GLU A 9 -3.58 4.10 10.47
N ASN A 10 -3.43 3.26 9.44
CA ASN A 10 -2.81 1.95 9.54
C ASN A 10 -1.27 2.00 9.43
N LYS A 11 -0.63 2.85 10.23
CA LYS A 11 0.81 3.19 10.15
C LYS A 11 1.76 1.98 10.12
N HIS A 12 1.42 0.90 10.82
CA HIS A 12 2.24 -0.32 10.85
C HIS A 12 2.33 -0.99 9.47
N PHE A 13 1.27 -0.94 8.66
CA PHE A 13 1.24 -1.55 7.33
C PHE A 13 1.84 -0.68 6.23
N ILE A 14 2.05 0.62 6.48
CA ILE A 14 2.69 1.54 5.51
C ILE A 14 4.11 1.08 5.19
N LYS A 15 4.89 0.74 6.23
CA LYS A 15 6.27 0.25 6.06
C LYS A 15 6.32 -1.08 5.31
N ASP A 16 5.45 -2.02 5.68
CA ASP A 16 5.37 -3.31 5.00
C ASP A 16 5.01 -3.12 3.51
N ALA A 17 4.07 -2.22 3.19
CA ALA A 17 3.66 -1.93 1.82
C ALA A 17 4.80 -1.31 0.99
N ALA A 18 5.56 -0.38 1.57
CA ALA A 18 6.71 0.24 0.92
C ALA A 18 7.81 -0.80 0.64
N GLU A 19 8.09 -1.69 1.60
CA GLU A 19 9.03 -2.79 1.36
C GLU A 19 8.57 -3.75 0.25
N LEU A 20 7.27 -4.08 0.20
CA LEU A 20 6.69 -4.91 -0.84
C LEU A 20 6.87 -4.27 -2.23
N LEU A 21 6.61 -2.96 -2.36
CA LEU A 21 6.85 -2.19 -3.59
C LEU A 21 8.32 -2.22 -4.01
N ARG A 22 9.25 -1.92 -3.09
CA ARG A 22 10.69 -1.94 -3.38
C ARG A 22 11.16 -3.31 -3.87
N LYS A 23 10.65 -4.39 -3.27
CA LYS A 23 11.03 -5.77 -3.62
C LYS A 23 10.42 -6.21 -4.95
N ALA A 24 9.16 -5.88 -5.21
CA ALA A 24 8.44 -6.31 -6.41
C ALA A 24 8.83 -5.51 -7.66
N PHE A 25 9.07 -4.20 -7.51
CA PHE A 25 9.32 -3.27 -8.61
C PHE A 25 10.46 -2.29 -8.28
N PRO A 26 11.69 -2.79 -8.03
CA PRO A 26 12.81 -1.96 -7.59
C PRO A 26 13.16 -0.83 -8.58
N GLN A 27 12.99 -1.07 -9.88
CA GLN A 27 13.31 -0.09 -10.92
C GLN A 27 12.39 1.15 -10.88
N SER A 28 11.21 1.04 -10.25
CA SER A 28 10.21 2.10 -10.22
C SER A 28 10.11 2.80 -8.87
N TYR A 29 10.46 2.10 -7.77
CA TYR A 29 10.13 2.58 -6.42
C TYR A 29 11.27 2.47 -5.38
N SER A 30 12.52 2.24 -5.79
CA SER A 30 13.64 2.07 -4.84
C SER A 30 13.76 3.20 -3.81
N ASP A 31 13.66 4.47 -4.28
CA ASP A 31 13.85 5.66 -3.45
C ASP A 31 12.53 6.36 -3.08
N SER A 32 11.41 5.96 -3.69
CA SER A 32 10.11 6.65 -3.58
C SER A 32 8.98 5.81 -2.98
N ALA A 33 9.21 4.53 -2.63
CA ALA A 33 8.13 3.63 -2.20
C ALA A 33 7.32 4.15 -0.99
N ASP A 34 7.96 4.81 -0.03
CA ASP A 34 7.26 5.37 1.13
C ASP A 34 6.32 6.50 0.73
N GLU A 35 6.79 7.41 -0.12
CA GLU A 35 5.99 8.52 -0.66
C GLU A 35 4.84 8.01 -1.53
N GLU A 36 5.10 6.98 -2.34
CA GLU A 36 4.10 6.36 -3.20
C GLU A 36 2.98 5.71 -2.38
N ILE A 37 3.30 4.94 -1.33
CA ILE A 37 2.28 4.35 -0.47
C ILE A 37 1.43 5.41 0.23
N ILE A 38 2.05 6.49 0.72
CA ILE A 38 1.32 7.60 1.32
C ILE A 38 0.36 8.22 0.29
N SER A 39 0.84 8.41 -0.95
CA SER A 39 0.01 8.86 -2.07
C SER A 39 -1.15 7.90 -2.33
N CYS A 40 -0.93 6.58 -2.34
CA CYS A 40 -1.99 5.58 -2.53
C CYS A 40 -3.10 5.62 -1.46
N LEU A 41 -2.80 6.11 -0.26
CA LEU A 41 -3.73 6.13 0.89
C LEU A 41 -4.53 7.44 1.03
N GLN A 42 -4.47 8.33 0.04
CA GLN A 42 -5.25 9.58 0.00
C GLN A 42 -6.75 9.32 -0.15
N ASP A 43 -7.59 10.24 0.37
CA ASP A 43 -9.02 10.06 0.63
C ASP A 43 -9.91 9.63 -0.56
N GLU A 44 -9.47 9.83 -1.81
CA GLU A 44 -10.21 9.42 -3.02
C GLU A 44 -9.79 8.06 -3.58
N LYS A 45 -8.74 7.45 -3.03
CA LYS A 45 -8.20 6.16 -3.49
C LYS A 45 -8.68 5.04 -2.59
N VAL A 46 -8.76 3.84 -3.16
CA VAL A 46 -9.10 2.63 -2.38
C VAL A 46 -7.91 1.70 -2.38
N VAL A 47 -7.48 1.28 -1.19
CA VAL A 47 -6.41 0.29 -1.01
C VAL A 47 -6.91 -0.87 -0.17
N ILE A 48 -6.79 -2.09 -0.68
CA ILE A 48 -7.10 -3.32 0.06
C ILE A 48 -5.80 -4.10 0.29
N GLY A 49 -5.53 -4.43 1.55
CA GLY A 49 -4.38 -5.22 1.98
C GLY A 49 -4.75 -6.65 2.35
N ALA A 50 -3.87 -7.60 2.03
CA ALA A 50 -3.90 -8.98 2.52
C ALA A 50 -2.99 -9.09 3.76
N ILE A 51 -3.56 -9.48 4.90
CA ILE A 51 -2.87 -9.51 6.20
C ILE A 51 -2.79 -10.94 6.72
N GLU A 52 -1.61 -11.33 7.15
CA GLU A 52 -1.33 -12.60 7.81
C GLU A 52 -0.39 -12.40 9.00
N ASN A 53 -0.74 -12.94 10.17
CA ASN A 53 0.06 -12.80 11.40
C ASN A 53 0.46 -11.36 11.73
N ASN A 54 -0.49 -10.42 11.57
CA ASN A 54 -0.30 -8.98 11.76
C ASN A 54 0.75 -8.34 10.84
N LYS A 55 1.07 -8.97 9.70
CA LYS A 55 1.96 -8.47 8.66
C LYS A 55 1.19 -8.28 7.37
N LEU A 56 1.46 -7.19 6.65
CA LEU A 56 0.95 -7.02 5.29
C LEU A 56 1.77 -7.89 4.33
N ILE A 57 1.11 -8.82 3.64
CA ILE A 57 1.76 -9.75 2.69
C ILE A 57 1.45 -9.41 1.22
N GLY A 58 0.55 -8.47 0.98
CA GLY A 58 0.20 -7.98 -0.34
C GLY A 58 -0.85 -6.87 -0.25
N PHE A 59 -0.99 -6.07 -1.30
CA PHE A 59 -2.02 -5.06 -1.40
C PHE A 59 -2.34 -4.75 -2.86
N VAL A 60 -3.52 -4.16 -3.08
CA VAL A 60 -3.94 -3.61 -4.37
C VAL A 60 -4.59 -2.25 -4.13
N GLY A 61 -4.29 -1.30 -5.03
CA GLY A 61 -4.84 0.05 -4.99
C GLY A 61 -5.60 0.38 -6.27
N ALA A 62 -6.61 1.24 -6.16
CA ALA A 62 -7.34 1.82 -7.28
C ALA A 62 -7.45 3.33 -7.12
N ILE A 63 -7.27 4.05 -8.23
CA ILE A 63 -7.40 5.51 -8.32
C ILE A 63 -8.58 5.81 -9.25
N PRO A 64 -9.55 6.64 -8.85
CA PRO A 64 -10.59 7.11 -9.76
C PRO A 64 -9.95 8.00 -10.83
N GLN A 65 -10.12 7.64 -12.11
CA GLN A 65 -9.50 8.34 -13.25
C GLN A 65 -10.51 9.16 -14.08
N TYR A 66 -11.80 8.88 -13.92
CA TYR A 66 -12.86 9.48 -14.73
C TYR A 66 -14.00 9.93 -13.81
N ASN A 67 -14.49 11.14 -14.03
CA ASN A 67 -15.66 11.71 -13.34
C ASN A 67 -16.96 11.39 -14.09
#